data_AF-A0AAE5L5J7-F1
#
_entry.id   AF-A0AAE5L5J7-F1
#
_cell.length_a   1.000
_cell.length_b   1.000
_cell.length_c   1.000
_cell.angle_alpha   90.00
_cell.angle_beta   90.00
_cell.angle_gamma   90.00
#
_symmetry.space_group_name_H-M   'P 1'
#
loop_
_entity.id
_entity.type
_entity.pdbx_description
1 polymer ?
#
loop_
_entity_poly.entity_id
_entity_poly.type
_entity_poly.pdbx_seq_one_letter_code
_entity_poly.pdbx_strand_id
1 'polypeptide(L)'
;MNSGSPSKDELRCYVENAVTWVKGRLGSEEYRFRCLAFVEDAYEMSNNIEIFGGDTAKESADQYGVINREGVPPAGVFVFYDCWGTLKGRYKNWGHVGLSTGDGNVIHAWNVVRIDDYLDLENITPAPGWTQPRYIGWAPVERIFQGYRKLGSTNETDENDR
;
A
#
# COMPACT_ATOMS: atom_id res chain seq x y z
N MET A 1 16.14 -11.30 -17.49
CA MET A 1 15.22 -10.90 -16.39
C MET A 1 16.06 -10.14 -15.37
N ASN A 2 15.88 -8.83 -15.25
CA ASN A 2 16.72 -8.02 -14.37
C ASN A 2 16.19 -8.15 -12.93
N SER A 3 16.53 -9.26 -12.28
CA SER A 3 16.15 -9.61 -10.91
C SER A 3 17.14 -8.98 -9.91
N GLY A 4 17.24 -7.66 -9.92
CA GLY A 4 18.02 -6.90 -8.95
C GLY A 4 17.08 -6.11 -8.04
N SER A 5 17.36 -6.07 -6.73
CA SER A 5 16.72 -5.11 -5.83
C SER A 5 16.95 -3.68 -6.36
N PRO A 6 15.97 -2.78 -6.24
CA PRO A 6 16.12 -1.41 -6.71
C PRO A 6 17.27 -0.71 -5.96
N SER A 7 18.01 0.15 -6.65
CA SER A 7 18.98 1.03 -5.98
C SER A 7 18.27 1.99 -5.02
N LYS A 8 19.01 2.60 -4.09
CA LYS A 8 18.44 3.58 -3.15
C LYS A 8 17.83 4.79 -3.85
N ASP A 9 18.46 5.28 -4.92
CA ASP A 9 17.93 6.40 -5.68
C ASP A 9 16.67 6.02 -6.46
N GLU A 10 16.60 4.81 -7.02
CA GLU A 10 15.36 4.30 -7.64
C GLU A 10 14.23 4.17 -6.62
N LEU A 11 14.51 3.61 -5.44
CA LEU A 11 13.52 3.53 -4.35
C LEU A 11 13.02 4.91 -3.94
N ARG A 12 13.91 5.90 -3.83
CA ARG A 12 13.50 7.28 -3.52
C ARG A 12 12.52 7.80 -4.58
N CYS A 13 12.83 7.64 -5.86
CA CYS A 13 11.93 8.06 -6.94
C CYS A 13 10.59 7.31 -6.89
N TYR A 14 10.59 6.01 -6.62
CA TYR A 14 9.37 5.22 -6.49
C TYR A 14 8.48 5.69 -5.34
N VAL A 15 9.08 6.01 -4.18
CA VAL A 15 8.39 6.57 -3.02
C VAL A 15 7.80 7.94 -3.35
N GLU A 16 8.58 8.83 -3.98
CA GLU A 16 8.11 10.18 -4.35
C GLU A 16 6.92 10.13 -5.31
N ASN A 17 6.98 9.25 -6.31
CA ASN A 17 5.89 9.02 -7.26
C ASN A 17 4.65 8.45 -6.57
N ALA A 18 4.80 7.45 -5.71
CA ALA A 18 3.68 6.85 -4.98
C ALA A 18 3.01 7.84 -4.02
N VAL A 19 3.80 8.63 -3.28
CA VAL A 19 3.29 9.70 -2.39
C VAL A 19 2.53 10.75 -3.19
N THR A 20 3.06 11.16 -4.35
CA THR A 20 2.38 12.11 -5.24
C THR A 20 1.07 11.53 -5.77
N TRP A 21 1.08 10.26 -6.15
CA TRP A 21 -0.08 9.54 -6.69
C TRP A 21 -1.23 9.43 -5.68
N VAL A 22 -0.94 9.11 -4.41
CA VAL A 22 -1.97 9.01 -3.36
C VAL A 22 -2.52 10.39 -2.99
N LYS A 23 -1.67 11.43 -2.94
CA LYS A 23 -2.09 12.81 -2.69
C LYS A 23 -3.04 13.32 -3.76
N GLY A 24 -2.78 13.00 -5.03
CA GLY A 24 -3.64 13.34 -6.15
C GLY A 24 -5.03 12.68 -6.14
N ARG A 25 -5.29 11.76 -5.19
CA ARG A 25 -6.55 11.01 -5.07
C ARG A 25 -7.34 11.32 -3.81
N LEU A 26 -6.89 12.25 -2.97
CA LEU A 26 -7.65 12.67 -1.79
C LEU A 26 -9.09 13.05 -2.17
N GLY A 27 -10.07 12.52 -1.43
CA GLY A 27 -11.49 12.71 -1.70
C GLY A 27 -12.08 11.72 -2.72
N SER A 28 -11.29 10.87 -3.37
CA SER A 28 -11.81 9.86 -4.31
C SER A 28 -12.53 8.71 -3.59
N GLU A 29 -13.62 8.22 -4.18
CA GLU A 29 -14.35 7.03 -3.71
C GLU A 29 -14.04 5.77 -4.55
N GLU A 30 -13.18 5.87 -5.56
CA GLU A 30 -12.88 4.77 -6.50
C GLU A 30 -12.29 3.54 -5.81
N TYR A 31 -11.57 3.76 -4.70
CA TYR A 31 -10.93 2.71 -3.89
C TYR A 31 -11.71 2.38 -2.62
N ARG A 32 -12.99 2.73 -2.54
CA ARG A 32 -13.84 2.43 -1.39
C ARG A 32 -13.73 0.94 -1.01
N PHE A 33 -13.34 0.68 0.24
CA PHE A 33 -13.09 -0.64 0.82
C PHE A 33 -11.99 -1.48 0.14
N ARG A 34 -11.11 -0.85 -0.65
CA ARG A 34 -9.99 -1.49 -1.38
C ARG A 34 -8.65 -0.91 -0.95
N CYS A 35 -8.41 -0.84 0.37
CA CYS A 35 -7.22 -0.21 0.94
C CYS A 35 -5.89 -0.82 0.45
N LEU A 36 -5.82 -2.15 0.31
CA LEU A 36 -4.62 -2.82 -0.21
C LEU A 36 -4.35 -2.46 -1.67
N ALA A 37 -5.34 -2.66 -2.54
CA ALA A 37 -5.21 -2.29 -3.95
C ALA A 37 -4.85 -0.81 -4.13
N PHE A 38 -5.36 0.08 -3.29
CA PHE A 38 -5.00 1.50 -3.34
C PHE A 38 -3.51 1.77 -3.09
N VAL A 39 -2.92 1.14 -2.08
CA VAL A 39 -1.50 1.35 -1.77
C VAL A 39 -0.58 0.59 -2.72
N GLU A 40 -1.03 -0.54 -3.27
CA GLU A 40 -0.31 -1.27 -4.31
C GLU A 40 -0.31 -0.48 -5.62
N ASP A 41 -1.48 -0.05 -6.10
CA ASP A 41 -1.62 0.78 -7.31
C ASP A 41 -0.82 2.09 -7.18
N ALA A 42 -0.70 2.64 -5.97
CA ALA A 42 0.14 3.81 -5.74
C ALA A 42 1.59 3.56 -6.16
N TYR A 43 2.15 2.40 -5.86
CA TYR A 43 3.48 2.03 -6.34
C TYR A 43 3.46 1.54 -7.79
N GLU A 44 2.54 0.65 -8.13
CA GLU A 44 2.51 -0.05 -9.41
C GLU A 44 2.21 0.89 -10.57
N MET A 45 1.11 1.66 -10.47
CA MET A 45 0.67 2.54 -11.55
C MET A 45 1.57 3.77 -11.69
N SER A 46 2.09 4.31 -10.59
CA SER A 46 2.94 5.51 -10.64
C SER A 46 4.36 5.21 -11.15
N ASN A 47 4.80 3.96 -11.06
CA ASN A 47 6.17 3.56 -11.42
C ASN A 47 6.26 2.52 -12.54
N ASN A 48 5.12 2.05 -13.06
CA ASN A 48 5.04 0.99 -14.05
C ASN A 48 5.80 -0.27 -13.61
N ILE A 49 5.47 -0.73 -12.40
CA ILE A 49 6.04 -1.91 -11.76
C ILE A 49 4.91 -2.82 -11.24
N GLU A 50 5.28 -4.02 -10.84
CA GLU A 50 4.43 -4.95 -10.08
C GLU A 50 5.14 -5.27 -8.77
N ILE A 51 4.44 -5.14 -7.65
CA ILE A 51 4.89 -5.56 -6.31
C ILE A 51 4.05 -6.76 -5.86
N PHE A 52 4.47 -7.46 -4.80
CA PHE A 52 3.85 -8.73 -4.41
C PHE A 52 3.46 -8.75 -2.93
N GLY A 53 2.18 -8.97 -2.66
CA GLY A 53 1.59 -9.15 -1.34
C GLY A 53 0.58 -10.30 -1.28
N GLY A 54 -0.22 -10.32 -0.22
CA GLY A 54 -1.36 -11.25 -0.07
C GLY A 54 -2.66 -10.69 -0.64
N ASP A 55 -3.75 -11.47 -0.54
CA ASP A 55 -5.05 -11.06 -1.09
C ASP A 55 -5.78 -10.02 -0.21
N THR A 56 -5.26 -9.78 1.00
CA THR A 56 -5.84 -8.89 2.01
C THR A 56 -4.74 -8.12 2.73
N ALA A 57 -5.06 -6.95 3.29
CA ALA A 57 -4.08 -6.15 4.03
C ALA A 57 -3.42 -6.95 5.16
N LYS A 58 -4.19 -7.80 5.86
CA LYS A 58 -3.63 -8.67 6.91
C LYS A 58 -2.67 -9.73 6.35
N GLU A 59 -3.03 -10.38 5.25
CA GLU A 59 -2.17 -11.39 4.62
C GLU A 59 -0.89 -10.75 4.07
N SER A 60 -0.97 -9.54 3.48
CA SER A 60 0.21 -8.76 3.09
C SER A 60 1.08 -8.40 4.30
N ALA A 61 0.48 -7.99 5.43
CA ALA A 61 1.24 -7.73 6.65
C ALA A 61 1.99 -8.96 7.15
N ASP A 62 1.34 -10.13 7.14
CA ASP A 62 1.95 -11.41 7.52
C ASP A 62 3.09 -11.80 6.57
N GLN A 63 2.86 -11.68 5.26
CA GLN A 63 3.88 -11.95 4.26
C GLN A 63 5.06 -11.01 4.41
N TYR A 64 4.84 -9.71 4.60
CA TYR A 64 5.92 -8.75 4.80
C TYR A 64 6.65 -8.91 6.14
N GLY A 65 6.08 -9.66 7.09
CA GLY A 65 6.64 -9.84 8.43
C GLY A 65 6.55 -8.55 9.24
N VAL A 66 5.40 -7.87 9.15
CA VAL A 66 5.15 -6.63 9.89
C VAL A 66 5.24 -6.90 11.38
N ILE A 67 6.01 -6.04 12.04
CA ILE A 67 6.14 -6.00 13.49
C ILE A 67 5.82 -4.58 13.94
N ASN A 68 5.33 -4.45 15.18
CA ASN A 68 5.15 -3.13 15.77
C ASN A 68 6.53 -2.47 15.91
N ARG A 69 6.71 -1.36 15.21
CA ARG A 69 7.95 -0.58 15.19
C ARG A 69 7.69 0.73 15.88
N GLU A 70 8.64 1.12 16.73
CA GLU A 70 8.63 2.44 17.37
C GLU A 70 8.99 3.54 16.37
N GLY A 71 8.49 4.75 16.65
CA GLY A 71 8.77 5.95 15.87
C GLY A 71 7.78 6.19 14.73
N VAL A 72 7.86 7.40 14.17
CA VAL A 72 7.02 7.86 13.07
C VAL A 72 7.34 7.04 11.80
N PRO A 73 6.34 6.43 11.13
CA PRO A 73 6.56 5.64 9.92
C PRO A 73 7.20 6.49 8.81
N PRO A 74 8.34 6.09 8.21
CA PRO A 74 8.98 6.84 7.13
C PRO A 74 8.09 6.96 5.88
N ALA A 75 8.35 7.95 5.03
CA ALA A 75 7.60 8.11 3.78
C ALA A 75 7.69 6.85 2.90
N GLY A 76 6.56 6.47 2.31
CA GLY A 76 6.44 5.34 1.39
C GLY A 76 6.25 3.97 2.06
N VAL A 77 6.43 3.84 3.38
CA VAL A 77 6.15 2.55 4.05
C VAL A 77 4.64 2.28 4.05
N PHE A 78 4.27 1.01 4.00
CA PHE A 78 2.91 0.57 4.25
C PHE A 78 2.69 0.42 5.75
N VAL A 79 1.67 1.10 6.26
CA VAL A 79 1.28 1.10 7.67
C VAL A 79 0.05 0.24 7.84
N PHE A 80 0.13 -0.78 8.69
CA PHE A 80 -0.87 -1.84 8.80
C PHE A 80 -1.61 -1.80 10.13
N TYR A 81 -2.86 -2.24 10.06
CA TYR A 81 -3.76 -2.37 11.19
C TYR A 81 -4.47 -3.72 11.11
N ASP A 82 -4.70 -4.34 12.26
CA ASP A 82 -5.71 -5.39 12.39
C ASP A 82 -7.09 -4.76 12.25
N CYS A 83 -7.95 -5.37 11.45
CA CYS A 83 -9.33 -4.93 11.25
C CYS A 83 -10.19 -6.14 10.94
N TRP A 84 -11.05 -6.51 11.89
CA TRP A 84 -11.88 -7.70 11.83
C TRP A 84 -13.27 -7.36 11.36
N GLY A 85 -13.86 -8.21 10.53
CA GLY A 85 -15.21 -8.00 10.06
C GLY A 85 -15.72 -9.17 9.24
N THR A 86 -17.01 -9.11 8.89
CA THR A 86 -17.65 -10.09 8.02
C THR A 86 -17.68 -9.59 6.59
N LEU A 87 -17.03 -10.32 5.69
CA LEU A 87 -17.10 -10.08 4.25
C LEU A 87 -17.44 -11.38 3.55
N LYS A 88 -18.45 -11.36 2.65
CA LYS A 88 -18.96 -12.54 1.94
C LYS A 88 -19.27 -13.73 2.88
N GLY A 89 -19.86 -13.46 4.04
CA GLY A 89 -20.25 -14.47 5.04
C GLY A 89 -19.10 -15.02 5.88
N ARG A 90 -17.86 -14.55 5.71
CA ARG A 90 -16.71 -14.99 6.49
C ARG A 90 -16.26 -13.87 7.44
N TYR A 91 -16.29 -14.17 8.74
CA TYR A 91 -15.66 -13.34 9.76
C TYR A 91 -14.18 -13.69 9.88
N LYS A 92 -13.29 -12.74 9.59
CA LYS A 92 -11.85 -12.86 9.84
C LYS A 92 -11.20 -11.48 9.96
N ASN A 93 -9.91 -11.48 10.28
CA ASN A 93 -9.07 -10.31 10.14
C ASN A 93 -8.78 -10.07 8.65
N TRP A 94 -9.35 -9.02 8.08
CA TRP A 94 -9.04 -8.59 6.72
C TRP A 94 -7.88 -7.58 6.73
N GLY A 95 -7.66 -6.93 7.87
CA GLY A 95 -6.68 -5.89 8.07
C GLY A 95 -7.10 -4.57 7.42
N HIS A 96 -6.29 -3.55 7.65
CA HIS A 96 -6.34 -2.28 6.94
C HIS A 96 -4.91 -1.80 6.69
N VAL A 97 -4.72 -1.01 5.64
CA VAL A 97 -3.39 -0.50 5.26
C VAL A 97 -3.51 0.92 4.69
N GLY A 98 -2.47 1.72 4.92
CA GLY A 98 -2.27 3.01 4.27
C GLY A 98 -0.80 3.26 3.94
N LEU A 99 -0.56 4.29 3.12
CA LEU A 99 0.78 4.71 2.72
C LEU A 99 1.22 5.93 3.55
N SER A 100 2.34 5.81 4.26
CA SER A 100 2.89 6.91 5.07
C SER A 100 3.47 8.03 4.20
N THR A 101 3.24 9.28 4.59
CA THR A 101 3.88 10.46 3.99
C THR A 101 5.13 10.92 4.74
N GLY A 102 5.52 10.23 5.82
CA GLY A 102 6.77 10.45 6.57
C GLY A 102 6.71 11.50 7.67
N ASP A 103 5.56 12.15 7.84
CA ASP A 103 5.30 13.24 8.78
C ASP A 103 4.24 12.86 9.84
N GLY A 104 4.04 11.55 10.08
CA GLY A 104 3.01 11.01 10.96
C GLY A 104 1.69 10.75 10.25
N ASN A 105 1.48 11.35 9.09
CA ASN A 105 0.26 11.14 8.31
C ASN A 105 0.34 9.87 7.45
N VAL A 106 -0.82 9.27 7.26
CA VAL A 106 -1.06 8.12 6.38
C VAL A 106 -2.21 8.46 5.45
N ILE A 107 -2.01 8.25 4.15
CA ILE A 107 -3.09 8.33 3.16
C ILE A 107 -3.59 6.93 2.87
N HIS A 108 -4.90 6.73 3.01
CA HIS A 108 -5.52 5.42 2.86
C HIS A 108 -6.93 5.53 2.27
N ALA A 109 -7.39 4.42 1.68
CA ALA A 109 -8.76 4.30 1.21
C ALA A 109 -9.62 3.61 2.28
N TRP A 110 -10.63 4.32 2.79
CA TRP A 110 -11.63 3.77 3.72
C TRP A 110 -12.99 3.70 3.02
N ASN A 111 -13.90 4.63 3.32
CA ASN A 111 -15.09 4.92 2.51
C ASN A 111 -14.78 5.91 1.36
N VAL A 112 -13.76 6.73 1.57
CA VAL A 112 -13.15 7.73 0.68
C VAL A 112 -11.64 7.70 0.92
N VAL A 113 -10.84 8.10 -0.06
CA VAL A 113 -9.41 8.35 0.15
C VAL A 113 -9.25 9.57 1.03
N ARG A 114 -8.57 9.40 2.17
CA ARG A 114 -8.40 10.43 3.19
C ARG A 114 -7.01 10.34 3.81
N ILE A 115 -6.68 11.38 4.57
CA ILE A 115 -5.46 11.49 5.36
C ILE A 115 -5.85 11.50 6.83
N ASP A 116 -5.14 10.71 7.63
CA ASP A 116 -5.26 10.68 9.08
C ASP A 116 -3.86 10.48 9.68
N ASP A 117 -3.67 10.85 10.94
CA ASP A 117 -2.49 10.42 11.70
C ASP A 117 -2.52 8.90 11.89
N TYR A 118 -1.37 8.27 11.79
CA TYR A 118 -1.24 6.81 11.80
C TYR A 118 -1.72 6.15 13.11
N LEU A 119 -1.75 6.86 14.24
CA LEU A 119 -2.33 6.34 15.49
C LEU A 119 -3.80 6.74 15.65
N ASP A 120 -4.18 7.93 15.16
CA ASP A 120 -5.57 8.37 15.19
C ASP A 120 -6.51 7.49 14.33
N LEU A 121 -5.95 6.76 13.37
CA LEU A 121 -6.64 5.71 12.61
C LEU A 121 -7.31 4.64 13.49
N GLU A 122 -6.83 4.39 14.71
CA GLU A 122 -7.49 3.46 15.64
C GLU A 122 -8.83 4.01 16.16
N ASN A 123 -9.07 5.32 16.05
CA ASN A 123 -10.25 6.00 16.56
C ASN A 123 -11.33 6.26 15.49
N ILE A 124 -11.10 5.90 14.22
CA ILE A 124 -12.09 6.11 13.17
C ILE A 124 -13.31 5.21 13.36
N THR A 125 -14.48 5.69 12.94
CA THR A 125 -15.71 4.89 12.99
C THR A 125 -15.69 3.82 11.89
N PRO A 126 -15.77 2.52 12.25
CA PRO A 126 -15.82 1.46 11.26
C PRO A 126 -17.24 1.27 10.71
N ALA A 127 -17.33 0.58 9.57
CA ALA A 127 -18.62 0.15 9.05
C ALA A 127 -19.31 -0.83 10.02
N PRO A 128 -20.65 -0.93 10.03
CA PRO A 128 -21.35 -1.89 10.88
C PRO A 128 -20.82 -3.32 10.71
N GLY A 129 -20.55 -4.00 11.83
CA GLY A 129 -20.00 -5.36 11.85
C GLY A 129 -18.48 -5.44 11.69
N TRP A 130 -17.78 -4.32 11.63
CA TRP A 130 -16.32 -4.23 11.64
C TRP A 130 -15.81 -3.71 12.99
N THR A 131 -14.64 -4.18 13.41
CA THR A 131 -13.92 -3.63 14.56
C THR A 131 -13.26 -2.31 14.20
N GLN A 132 -12.91 -1.52 15.20
CA GLN A 132 -11.95 -0.44 15.00
C GLN A 132 -10.62 -1.01 14.48
N PRO A 133 -9.89 -0.27 13.63
CA PRO A 133 -8.53 -0.63 13.27
C PRO A 133 -7.65 -0.65 14.52
N ARG A 134 -6.69 -1.57 14.58
CA ARG A 134 -5.67 -1.62 15.62
C ARG A 134 -4.29 -1.63 15.01
N TYR A 135 -3.45 -0.67 15.32
CA TYR A 135 -2.12 -0.55 14.73
C TYR A 135 -1.25 -1.78 15.04
N ILE A 136 -0.65 -2.37 14.00
CA ILE A 136 0.22 -3.56 14.14
C ILE A 136 1.65 -3.32 13.65
N GLY A 137 1.94 -2.18 13.04
CA GLY A 137 3.27 -1.83 12.57
C GLY A 137 3.31 -1.36 11.11
N TRP A 138 4.52 -1.28 10.56
CA TRP A 138 4.74 -0.93 9.16
C TRP A 138 5.81 -1.81 8.49
N ALA A 139 5.69 -1.96 7.17
CA ALA A 139 6.64 -2.69 6.33
C ALA A 139 7.63 -1.72 5.65
N PRO A 140 8.95 -1.91 5.80
CA PRO A 140 9.95 -1.12 5.07
C PRO A 140 9.78 -1.22 3.55
N VAL A 141 10.13 -0.16 2.82
CA VAL A 141 10.00 -0.11 1.36
C VAL A 141 10.81 -1.22 0.69
N GLU A 142 12.02 -1.52 1.21
CA GLU A 142 12.87 -2.61 0.70
C GLU A 142 12.18 -3.97 0.81
N ARG A 143 11.34 -4.16 1.85
CA ARG A 143 10.58 -5.39 2.04
C ARG A 143 9.42 -5.48 1.06
N ILE A 144 8.70 -4.38 0.84
CA ILE A 144 7.60 -4.29 -0.13
C ILE A 144 8.11 -4.59 -1.55
N PHE A 145 9.30 -4.10 -1.88
CA PHE A 145 9.92 -4.29 -3.20
C PHE A 145 10.63 -5.62 -3.39
N GLN A 146 10.60 -6.52 -2.40
CA GLN A 146 11.27 -7.81 -2.53
C GLN A 146 10.60 -8.65 -3.62
N GLY A 147 11.33 -8.91 -4.70
CA GLY A 147 10.85 -9.70 -5.84
C GLY A 147 10.03 -8.92 -6.87
N TYR A 148 9.90 -7.58 -6.72
CA TYR A 148 9.19 -6.71 -7.65
C TYR A 148 9.66 -6.86 -9.10
N ARG A 149 8.80 -6.47 -10.05
CA ARG A 149 9.11 -6.52 -11.48
C ARG A 149 8.86 -5.17 -12.11
N LYS A 150 9.77 -4.76 -13.00
CA LYS A 150 9.52 -3.66 -13.93
C LYS A 150 8.64 -4.18 -15.05
N LEU A 151 7.51 -3.51 -15.31
CA LEU A 151 6.70 -3.79 -16.47
C LEU A 151 7.36 -3.05 -17.62
N GLY A 152 8.11 -3.76 -18.47
CA GLY A 152 8.78 -3.13 -19.61
C GLY A 152 7.74 -2.42 -20.48
N SER A 153 8.09 -1.27 -21.06
CA SER A 153 7.39 -0.80 -22.26
C SER A 153 7.52 -1.92 -23.29
N THR A 154 6.40 -2.53 -23.69
CA THR A 154 6.39 -3.46 -24.81
C THR A 154 7.07 -2.77 -25.99
N ASN A 155 8.23 -3.26 -26.41
CA ASN A 155 8.87 -2.80 -27.62
C ASN A 155 7.87 -2.96 -28.76
N GLU A 156 7.63 -1.88 -29.49
CA GLU A 156 7.12 -1.93 -30.85
C GLU A 156 7.93 -2.98 -31.60
N THR A 157 7.24 -4.03 -32.07
CA THR A 157 7.83 -5.06 -32.89
C THR A 157 8.38 -4.45 -34.18
N ASP A 158 9.63 -4.81 -34.44
CA ASP A 158 10.30 -4.83 -35.74
C ASP A 158 9.33 -4.92 -36.94
N GLU A 159 9.10 -3.80 -37.62
CA GLU A 159 8.77 -3.81 -39.05
C GLU A 159 9.90 -3.12 -39.81
N ASN A 160 10.94 -3.90 -40.11
CA ASN A 160 11.79 -3.61 -41.24
C ASN A 160 12.22 -4.94 -41.87
N ASP A 161 11.33 -5.54 -42.66
CA ASP A 161 11.73 -6.38 -43.79
C ASP A 161 10.60 -6.50 -44.82
N ARG A 162 10.65 -5.62 -45.84
CA ARG A 162 10.28 -5.90 -47.24
C ARG A 162 10.62 -4.71 -48.15
#